data_AF-A0A945CVN2-F1
#
_entry.id   AF-A0A945CVN2-F1
#
_cell.length_a   1.000
_cell.length_b   1.000
_cell.length_c   1.000
_cell.angle_alpha   90.00
_cell.angle_beta   90.00
_cell.angle_gamma   90.00
#
_symmetry.space_group_name_H-M   'P 1'
#
loop_
_entity.id
_entity.type
_entity.pdbx_description
1 polymer ?
#
loop_
_entity_poly.entity_id
_entity_poly.type
_entity_poly.pdbx_seq_one_letter_code
_entity_poly.pdbx_strand_id
1 'polypeptide(L)'
;MKADEILEKVCRSFDALIDIADRYDGLFPSLLDRRSQQILEELPEAIPGQRQGDRSHPGCNLIHDEAALKTMYGLSEGLGQSEYADAADRYLRYYAENCTGTATGLFPWGEHAFWHLSENRVGSGRELSDPAGKGDAIHDHLRQAPLWLWEKLQAFNPECVQRFSEGLDGHWTEGEPLEYIRHAHIEVVKHHGRGARSCDFPRHGGFYILDWAFAYRQSGRAEFLEQIRNMVEYWWPRRDERNLLLIESRSPEEDVRFYNINAPGQTLSLAASLLESLPLLEDREPELCAVMRERALAYIDGFLAAPHDLEQGIFSILSRRDNNEMAQEMPIWGSVYGVWPASYVALTALCAHRSTRDERLLEWAEAVGQRYAAEEMPGDVAAPAMDAGLGLGLLADLYDLTGEERWLAGGMTLAEKLVDVFFDAAALPRGAAGIDWYESQMGPSFLQHGLARIALLAQDRERCLLEADYTAR
;
A
#
# COMPACT_ATOMS: atom_id res chain seq x y z
N MET A 1 3.25 -8.97 -27.56
CA MET A 1 3.14 -7.48 -27.59
C MET A 1 4.52 -6.85 -27.44
N LYS A 2 4.84 -5.74 -28.12
CA LYS A 2 6.13 -5.03 -27.96
C LYS A 2 6.10 -4.08 -26.75
N ALA A 3 7.26 -3.77 -26.18
CA ALA A 3 7.39 -2.83 -25.06
C ALA A 3 6.74 -1.45 -25.37
N ASP A 4 6.98 -0.92 -26.56
CA ASP A 4 6.42 0.37 -27.00
C ASP A 4 4.88 0.36 -27.02
N GLU A 5 4.26 -0.76 -27.40
CA GLU A 5 2.81 -0.91 -27.44
C GLU A 5 2.21 -0.93 -26.03
N ILE A 6 2.91 -1.54 -25.07
CA ILE A 6 2.52 -1.54 -23.65
C ILE A 6 2.61 -0.12 -23.08
N LEU A 7 3.71 0.59 -23.35
CA LEU A 7 3.89 1.98 -22.90
C LEU A 7 2.84 2.90 -23.49
N GLU A 8 2.53 2.78 -24.79
CA GLU A 8 1.47 3.56 -25.43
C GLU A 8 0.13 3.37 -24.73
N LYS A 9 -0.22 2.15 -24.32
CA LYS A 9 -1.45 1.87 -23.56
C LYS A 9 -1.45 2.56 -22.20
N VAL A 10 -0.34 2.51 -21.47
CA VAL A 10 -0.22 3.14 -20.15
C VAL A 10 -0.28 4.66 -20.28
N CYS A 11 0.51 5.27 -21.18
CA CYS A 11 0.50 6.71 -21.45
C CYS A 11 -0.91 7.18 -21.82
N ARG A 12 -1.58 6.52 -22.76
CA ARG A 12 -2.97 6.85 -23.15
C ARG A 12 -3.94 6.79 -21.96
N SER A 13 -3.72 5.87 -21.04
CA SER A 13 -4.54 5.79 -19.83
C SER A 13 -4.28 6.95 -18.87
N PHE A 14 -3.03 7.39 -18.72
CA PHE A 14 -2.70 8.54 -17.90
C PHE A 14 -3.17 9.85 -18.54
N ASP A 15 -3.03 10.01 -19.86
CA ASP A 15 -3.57 11.16 -20.59
C ASP A 15 -5.07 11.30 -20.32
N ALA A 16 -5.82 10.19 -20.42
CA ALA A 16 -7.24 10.16 -20.09
C ALA A 16 -7.52 10.50 -18.62
N LEU A 17 -6.72 10.01 -17.67
CA LEU A 17 -6.89 10.32 -16.25
C LEU A 17 -6.64 11.80 -15.96
N ILE A 18 -5.65 12.40 -16.62
CA ILE A 18 -5.32 13.83 -16.52
C ILE A 18 -6.46 14.70 -17.07
N ASP A 19 -6.99 14.35 -18.25
CA ASP A 19 -8.16 15.04 -18.84
C ASP A 19 -9.39 14.96 -17.91
N ILE A 20 -9.55 13.84 -17.20
CA ILE A 20 -10.60 13.67 -16.20
C ILE A 20 -10.34 14.57 -14.99
N ALA A 21 -9.11 14.57 -14.49
CA ALA A 21 -8.68 15.30 -13.30
C ALA A 21 -8.87 16.82 -13.42
N ASP A 22 -8.71 17.38 -14.63
CA ASP A 22 -8.92 18.82 -14.88
C ASP A 22 -10.33 19.31 -14.51
N ARG A 23 -11.33 18.41 -14.42
CA ARG A 23 -12.70 18.74 -13.97
C ARG A 23 -12.86 18.73 -12.45
N TYR A 24 -11.86 18.25 -11.73
CA TYR A 24 -11.88 18.00 -10.28
C TYR A 24 -10.64 18.57 -9.61
N ASP A 25 -10.20 19.74 -10.07
CA ASP A 25 -9.04 20.49 -9.54
C ASP A 25 -7.71 19.71 -9.55
N GLY A 26 -7.59 18.71 -10.45
CA GLY A 26 -6.43 17.84 -10.55
C GLY A 26 -6.53 16.54 -9.75
N LEU A 27 -7.60 16.33 -8.96
CA LEU A 27 -7.83 15.08 -8.23
C LEU A 27 -8.38 13.97 -9.15
N PHE A 28 -8.04 12.72 -8.84
CA PHE A 28 -8.47 11.54 -9.60
C PHE A 28 -9.74 10.94 -8.99
N PRO A 29 -10.87 10.91 -9.73
CA PRO A 29 -12.06 10.25 -9.22
C PRO A 29 -11.85 8.75 -9.08
N SER A 30 -12.29 8.21 -7.94
CA SER A 30 -12.02 6.81 -7.58
C SER A 30 -12.86 5.81 -8.36
N LEU A 31 -14.00 6.23 -8.93
CA LEU A 31 -14.94 5.35 -9.60
C LEU A 31 -15.48 5.98 -10.88
N LEU A 32 -15.13 5.39 -12.03
CA LEU A 32 -15.39 5.99 -13.35
C LEU A 32 -15.99 4.97 -14.32
N ASP A 33 -16.93 5.44 -15.14
CA ASP A 33 -17.32 4.76 -16.36
C ASP A 33 -16.19 4.90 -17.39
N ARG A 34 -15.67 3.77 -17.88
CA ARG A 34 -14.45 3.77 -18.72
C ARG A 34 -14.65 4.41 -20.10
N ARG A 35 -15.90 4.48 -20.60
CA ARG A 35 -16.22 4.95 -21.95
C ARG A 35 -16.58 6.44 -21.98
N SER A 36 -17.46 6.85 -21.08
CA SER A 36 -17.92 8.23 -20.91
C SER A 36 -16.97 9.06 -20.05
N GLN A 37 -16.08 8.41 -19.30
CA GLN A 37 -15.11 9.03 -18.40
C GLN A 37 -15.77 9.96 -17.37
N GLN A 38 -17.00 9.64 -16.96
CA GLN A 38 -17.72 10.31 -15.89
C GLN A 38 -17.65 9.49 -14.61
N ILE A 39 -17.78 10.16 -13.47
CA ILE A 39 -18.07 9.47 -12.21
C ILE A 39 -19.39 8.71 -12.40
N LEU A 40 -19.40 7.43 -12.03
CA LEU A 40 -20.64 6.63 -12.09
C LEU A 40 -21.67 7.22 -11.12
N GLU A 41 -22.88 7.53 -11.59
CA GLU A 41 -23.94 8.07 -10.72
C GLU A 41 -24.48 7.02 -9.73
N GLU A 42 -24.56 5.77 -10.19
CA GLU A 42 -24.94 4.63 -9.37
C GLU A 42 -23.70 3.81 -9.04
N LEU A 43 -23.50 3.53 -7.75
CA LEU A 43 -22.43 2.68 -7.27
C LEU A 43 -22.71 1.21 -7.68
N PRO A 44 -21.89 0.58 -8.54
CA PRO A 44 -22.07 -0.81 -8.93
C PRO A 44 -22.00 -1.74 -7.72
N GLU A 45 -22.52 -2.96 -7.82
CA GLU A 45 -22.33 -3.95 -6.77
C GLU A 45 -20.84 -4.26 -6.56
N ALA A 46 -20.45 -4.46 -5.30
CA ALA A 46 -19.10 -4.89 -4.96
C ALA A 46 -18.82 -6.29 -5.53
N ILE A 47 -17.63 -6.51 -6.07
CA ILE A 47 -17.21 -7.85 -6.50
C ILE A 47 -17.02 -8.76 -5.28
N PRO A 48 -17.05 -10.10 -5.45
CA PRO A 48 -16.76 -11.01 -4.35
C PRO A 48 -15.45 -10.67 -3.64
N GLY A 49 -15.52 -10.49 -2.32
CA GLY A 49 -14.35 -10.16 -1.49
C GLY A 49 -14.03 -8.66 -1.34
N GLN A 50 -14.67 -7.78 -2.11
CA GLN A 50 -14.59 -6.32 -1.92
C GLN A 50 -15.62 -5.87 -0.87
N ARG A 51 -15.21 -4.98 0.04
CA ARG A 51 -16.13 -4.40 1.04
C ARG A 51 -16.73 -3.09 0.54
N GLN A 52 -18.04 -2.97 0.63
CA GLN A 52 -18.77 -1.75 0.26
C GLN A 52 -18.33 -0.52 1.07
N GLY A 53 -18.06 -0.73 2.37
CA GLY A 53 -17.67 0.32 3.31
C GLY A 53 -16.27 0.93 3.10
N ASP A 54 -15.49 0.40 2.16
CA ASP A 54 -14.11 0.84 1.87
C ASP A 54 -13.99 1.57 0.54
N ARG A 55 -15.11 1.74 -0.18
CA ARG A 55 -15.12 2.32 -1.51
C ARG A 55 -15.16 3.84 -1.40
N SER A 56 -14.44 4.51 -2.29
CA SER A 56 -14.26 5.97 -2.26
C SER A 56 -15.18 6.69 -3.26
N HIS A 57 -16.47 6.39 -3.24
CA HIS A 57 -17.46 6.94 -4.17
C HIS A 57 -18.32 8.03 -3.51
N PRO A 58 -18.60 9.19 -4.16
CA PRO A 58 -18.07 9.73 -5.41
C PRO A 58 -16.82 10.60 -5.17
N GLY A 59 -15.76 10.03 -4.60
CA GLY A 59 -14.60 10.77 -4.11
C GLY A 59 -13.27 10.41 -4.76
N CYS A 60 -12.20 10.90 -4.14
CA CYS A 60 -10.81 10.66 -4.46
C CYS A 60 -10.06 10.23 -3.18
N ASN A 61 -9.12 9.29 -3.28
CA ASN A 61 -8.39 8.75 -2.14
C ASN A 61 -6.91 8.66 -2.48
N LEU A 62 -6.10 9.55 -1.91
CA LEU A 62 -4.67 9.66 -2.22
C LEU A 62 -3.91 8.34 -2.04
N ILE A 63 -4.25 7.52 -1.04
CA ILE A 63 -3.60 6.21 -0.84
C ILE A 63 -3.85 5.24 -2.01
N HIS A 64 -4.97 5.37 -2.72
CA HIS A 64 -5.25 4.54 -3.89
C HIS A 64 -4.42 4.97 -5.12
N ASP A 65 -4.02 6.24 -5.15
CA ASP A 65 -3.45 6.90 -6.33
C ASP A 65 -1.91 7.01 -6.27
N GLU A 66 -1.27 6.62 -5.16
CA GLU A 66 0.20 6.72 -4.96
C GLU A 66 1.00 6.08 -6.10
N ALA A 67 0.63 4.86 -6.51
CA ALA A 67 1.29 4.16 -7.60
C ALA A 67 1.13 4.87 -8.96
N ALA A 68 -0.01 5.52 -9.19
CA ALA A 68 -0.25 6.30 -10.41
C ALA A 68 0.64 7.55 -10.41
N LEU A 69 0.69 8.28 -9.29
CA LEU A 69 1.51 9.47 -9.12
C LEU A 69 3.01 9.16 -9.25
N LYS A 70 3.48 8.07 -8.60
CA LYS A 70 4.87 7.59 -8.74
C LYS A 70 5.20 7.28 -10.20
N THR A 71 4.28 6.60 -10.90
CA THR A 71 4.46 6.26 -12.31
C THR A 71 4.52 7.50 -13.19
N MET A 72 3.66 8.49 -12.96
CA MET A 72 3.68 9.76 -13.69
C MET A 72 5.02 10.48 -13.56
N TYR A 73 5.60 10.55 -12.36
CA TYR A 73 6.95 11.12 -12.18
C TYR A 73 8.01 10.32 -12.95
N GLY A 74 8.02 8.98 -12.82
CA GLY A 74 8.99 8.15 -13.52
C GLY A 74 8.86 8.17 -15.05
N LEU A 75 7.63 8.27 -15.59
CA LEU A 75 7.40 8.46 -17.02
C LEU A 75 7.85 9.84 -17.48
N SER A 76 7.64 10.88 -16.67
CA SER A 76 8.09 12.23 -16.98
C SER A 76 9.61 12.30 -17.16
N GLU A 77 10.34 11.69 -16.24
CA GLU A 77 11.81 11.61 -16.33
C GLU A 77 12.28 10.67 -17.44
N GLY A 78 11.69 9.48 -17.54
CA GLY A 78 12.11 8.44 -18.48
C GLY A 78 11.80 8.75 -19.95
N LEU A 79 10.70 9.44 -20.23
CA LEU A 79 10.24 9.77 -21.58
C LEU A 79 10.41 11.26 -21.93
N GLY A 80 10.80 12.12 -20.98
CA GLY A 80 10.93 13.56 -21.18
C GLY A 80 9.60 14.29 -21.33
N GLN A 81 8.52 13.71 -20.81
CA GLN A 81 7.15 14.23 -20.89
C GLN A 81 6.79 14.96 -19.59
N SER A 82 7.10 16.26 -19.52
CA SER A 82 6.90 17.06 -18.30
C SER A 82 5.44 17.12 -17.83
N GLU A 83 4.49 16.94 -18.76
CA GLU A 83 3.05 16.99 -18.48
C GLU A 83 2.60 16.01 -17.38
N TYR A 84 3.25 14.85 -17.26
CA TYR A 84 2.92 13.86 -16.23
C TYR A 84 3.33 14.32 -14.83
N ALA A 85 4.54 14.87 -14.68
CA ALA A 85 4.98 15.43 -13.41
C ALA A 85 4.14 16.66 -13.03
N ASP A 86 3.77 17.51 -14.00
CA ASP A 86 2.91 18.67 -13.78
C ASP A 86 1.50 18.27 -13.29
N ALA A 87 0.94 17.19 -13.83
CA ALA A 87 -0.34 16.66 -13.39
C ALA A 87 -0.26 16.06 -11.97
N ALA A 88 0.78 15.26 -11.68
CA ALA A 88 1.00 14.70 -10.35
C ALA A 88 1.22 15.80 -9.29
N ASP A 89 2.00 16.84 -9.61
CA ASP A 89 2.21 18.00 -8.74
C ASP A 89 0.91 18.78 -8.51
N ARG A 90 0.04 18.90 -9.52
CA ARG A 90 -1.27 19.55 -9.38
C ARG A 90 -2.19 18.78 -8.43
N TYR A 91 -2.26 17.46 -8.60
CA TYR A 91 -2.99 16.57 -7.68
C TYR A 91 -2.51 16.80 -6.25
N LEU A 92 -1.20 16.65 -6.00
CA LEU A 92 -0.64 16.66 -4.65
C LEU A 92 -0.72 18.03 -4.00
N ARG A 93 -0.50 19.10 -4.78
CA ARG A 93 -0.66 20.47 -4.30
C ARG A 93 -2.11 20.74 -3.89
N TYR A 94 -3.07 20.41 -4.75
CA TYR A 94 -4.48 20.63 -4.41
C TYR A 94 -4.88 19.84 -3.15
N TYR A 95 -4.48 18.57 -3.08
CA TYR A 95 -4.74 17.73 -1.92
C TYR A 95 -4.14 18.34 -0.64
N ALA A 96 -2.87 18.70 -0.66
CA ALA A 96 -2.15 19.27 0.48
C ALA A 96 -2.72 20.64 0.93
N GLU A 97 -3.23 21.44 0.01
CA GLU A 97 -3.75 22.79 0.31
C GLU A 97 -5.24 22.78 0.72
N ASN A 98 -6.03 21.83 0.23
CA ASN A 98 -7.50 21.89 0.32
C ASN A 98 -8.12 20.70 1.05
N CYS A 99 -7.50 19.52 1.03
CA CYS A 99 -8.10 18.29 1.58
C CYS A 99 -7.62 17.97 3.00
N THR A 100 -6.50 18.51 3.44
CA THR A 100 -5.83 18.13 4.71
C THR A 100 -6.24 18.97 5.92
N GLY A 101 -7.08 20.00 5.75
CA GLY A 101 -7.52 20.93 6.80
C GLY A 101 -8.53 20.34 7.79
N THR A 102 -8.33 19.10 8.23
CA THR A 102 -9.27 18.38 9.11
C THR A 102 -9.09 18.76 10.58
N ALA A 103 -10.10 18.46 11.40
CA ALA A 103 -10.11 18.79 12.83
C ALA A 103 -8.93 18.16 13.59
N THR A 104 -8.58 16.92 13.25
CA THR A 104 -7.48 16.17 13.87
C THR A 104 -6.15 16.33 13.16
N GLY A 105 -6.14 16.84 11.93
CA GLY A 105 -4.96 16.85 11.06
C GLY A 105 -4.78 15.55 10.26
N LEU A 106 -5.50 14.47 10.60
CA LEU A 106 -5.52 13.24 9.81
C LEU A 106 -6.16 13.47 8.45
N PHE A 107 -5.59 12.86 7.42
CA PHE A 107 -6.05 13.07 6.05
C PHE A 107 -7.29 12.22 5.73
N PRO A 108 -8.18 12.72 4.85
CA PRO A 108 -9.31 11.96 4.34
C PRO A 108 -8.84 10.95 3.29
N TRP A 109 -8.08 9.96 3.72
CA TRP A 109 -7.55 8.87 2.90
C TRP A 109 -7.57 7.53 3.66
N GLY A 110 -7.09 6.47 3.01
CA GLY A 110 -6.90 5.18 3.66
C GLY A 110 -8.02 4.19 3.39
N GLU A 111 -8.29 3.27 4.31
CA GLU A 111 -9.24 2.15 4.07
C GLU A 111 -10.70 2.62 4.03
N HIS A 112 -11.06 3.65 4.82
CA HIS A 112 -12.46 4.00 5.08
C HIS A 112 -12.82 5.45 4.76
N ALA A 113 -11.85 6.31 4.45
CA ALA A 113 -12.07 7.73 4.23
C ALA A 113 -11.50 8.18 2.89
N PHE A 114 -12.09 9.25 2.36
CA PHE A 114 -11.73 9.83 1.07
C PHE A 114 -12.12 11.30 1.02
N TRP A 115 -11.61 12.06 0.06
CA TRP A 115 -12.09 13.42 -0.22
C TRP A 115 -13.30 13.39 -1.17
N HIS A 116 -14.44 13.94 -0.73
CA HIS A 116 -15.67 13.95 -1.51
C HIS A 116 -15.62 15.06 -2.58
N LEU A 117 -15.51 14.69 -3.86
CA LEU A 117 -15.20 15.65 -4.93
C LEU A 117 -16.28 16.69 -5.18
N SER A 118 -17.56 16.34 -5.05
CA SER A 118 -18.66 17.29 -5.29
C SER A 118 -19.04 18.13 -4.07
N GLU A 119 -18.70 17.66 -2.86
CA GLU A 119 -19.08 18.33 -1.61
C GLU A 119 -17.89 19.04 -0.96
N ASN A 120 -16.67 18.83 -1.45
CA ASN A 120 -15.42 19.40 -0.93
C ASN A 120 -15.30 19.25 0.58
N ARG A 121 -15.43 18.00 1.03
CA ARG A 121 -15.32 17.63 2.45
C ARG A 121 -14.73 16.23 2.61
N VAL A 122 -14.44 15.88 3.85
CA VAL A 122 -14.18 14.50 4.27
C VAL A 122 -15.41 13.64 3.95
N GLY A 123 -15.21 12.56 3.20
CA GLY A 123 -16.17 11.49 2.94
C GLY A 123 -15.76 10.20 3.66
N SER A 124 -16.73 9.33 3.88
CA SER A 124 -16.52 8.02 4.50
C SER A 124 -17.19 6.93 3.67
N GLY A 125 -16.46 5.86 3.36
CA GLY A 125 -17.03 4.69 2.70
C GLY A 125 -18.12 4.04 3.55
N ARG A 126 -18.12 4.26 4.87
CA ARG A 126 -19.19 3.79 5.76
C ARG A 126 -20.53 4.45 5.46
N GLU A 127 -20.56 5.70 4.99
CA GLU A 127 -21.79 6.38 4.54
C GLU A 127 -22.48 5.59 3.39
N LEU A 128 -21.69 4.85 2.59
CA LEU A 128 -22.21 4.03 1.49
C LEU A 128 -22.87 2.73 1.97
N SER A 129 -22.54 2.27 3.18
CA SER A 129 -23.12 1.06 3.78
C SER A 129 -24.22 1.39 4.79
N ASP A 130 -24.10 2.51 5.50
CA ASP A 130 -25.05 3.02 6.46
C ASP A 130 -25.09 4.57 6.41
N PRO A 131 -26.19 5.18 5.92
CA PRO A 131 -26.34 6.63 5.87
C PRO A 131 -26.24 7.32 7.24
N ALA A 132 -26.45 6.60 8.35
CA ALA A 132 -26.25 7.14 9.70
C ALA A 132 -24.77 7.35 10.05
N GLY A 133 -23.84 6.80 9.27
CA GLY A 133 -22.38 6.97 9.43
C GLY A 133 -21.81 8.32 8.99
N LYS A 134 -22.66 9.28 8.60
CA LYS A 134 -22.22 10.62 8.19
C LYS A 134 -21.58 11.37 9.35
N GLY A 135 -20.37 11.89 9.16
CA GLY A 135 -19.59 12.58 10.19
C GLY A 135 -18.79 11.67 11.11
N ASP A 136 -18.68 10.37 10.79
CA ASP A 136 -17.84 9.39 11.50
C ASP A 136 -16.74 8.84 10.56
N ALA A 137 -16.10 9.74 9.81
CA ALA A 137 -14.98 9.36 8.97
C ALA A 137 -13.79 8.87 9.81
N ILE A 138 -13.26 7.71 9.44
CA ILE A 138 -12.18 7.02 10.15
C ILE A 138 -10.97 6.92 9.25
N HIS A 139 -9.85 7.35 9.80
CA HIS A 139 -8.53 7.17 9.24
C HIS A 139 -8.03 5.76 9.55
N ASP A 140 -7.48 5.09 8.54
CA ASP A 140 -6.73 3.84 8.64
C ASP A 140 -5.66 3.85 7.55
N HIS A 141 -4.39 3.65 7.90
CA HIS A 141 -3.36 3.44 6.89
C HIS A 141 -3.58 2.09 6.17
N LEU A 142 -4.32 2.16 5.06
CA LEU A 142 -4.51 1.02 4.17
C LEU A 142 -3.16 0.50 3.65
N ARG A 143 -2.20 1.41 3.46
CA ARG A 143 -0.89 1.24 2.82
C ARG A 143 0.15 2.16 3.46
N GLN A 144 1.43 1.88 3.21
CA GLN A 144 2.53 2.76 3.61
C GLN A 144 2.61 3.97 2.66
N ALA A 145 2.47 5.18 3.24
CA ALA A 145 2.83 6.41 2.56
C ALA A 145 4.36 6.45 2.35
N PRO A 146 4.86 6.55 1.11
CA PRO A 146 6.30 6.50 0.83
C PRO A 146 6.98 7.85 1.11
N LEU A 147 8.30 7.82 1.33
CA LEU A 147 9.08 9.04 1.63
C LEU A 147 8.89 10.16 0.60
N TRP A 148 8.92 9.83 -0.70
CA TRP A 148 8.76 10.83 -1.77
C TRP A 148 7.41 11.56 -1.68
N LEU A 149 6.35 10.88 -1.22
CA LEU A 149 5.03 11.47 -1.06
C LEU A 149 5.05 12.50 0.06
N TRP A 150 5.64 12.14 1.20
CA TRP A 150 5.84 13.07 2.31
C TRP A 150 6.69 14.29 1.92
N GLU A 151 7.75 14.09 1.13
CA GLU A 151 8.58 15.19 0.60
C GLU A 151 7.78 16.14 -0.30
N LYS A 152 6.90 15.61 -1.18
CA LYS A 152 6.03 16.42 -2.02
C LYS A 152 4.99 17.19 -1.19
N LEU A 153 4.30 16.53 -0.27
CA LEU A 153 3.31 17.17 0.60
C LEU A 153 3.96 18.25 1.48
N GLN A 154 5.16 17.99 2.01
CA GLN A 154 5.95 18.97 2.76
C GLN A 154 6.33 20.18 1.89
N ALA A 155 6.67 19.98 0.61
CA ALA A 155 7.03 21.06 -0.28
C ALA A 155 5.85 21.98 -0.62
N PHE A 156 4.63 21.43 -0.73
CA PHE A 156 3.41 22.19 -1.03
C PHE A 156 2.78 22.80 0.21
N ASN A 157 2.64 22.03 1.30
CA ASN A 157 2.09 22.50 2.56
C ASN A 157 2.82 21.87 3.76
N PRO A 158 3.92 22.48 4.25
CA PRO A 158 4.64 22.01 5.43
C PRO A 158 3.77 21.76 6.66
N GLU A 159 2.72 22.56 6.84
CA GLU A 159 1.84 22.46 8.01
C GLU A 159 1.03 21.16 7.98
N CYS A 160 0.62 20.68 6.80
CA CYS A 160 -0.21 19.47 6.69
C CYS A 160 0.53 18.22 7.21
N VAL A 161 1.83 18.12 6.97
CA VAL A 161 2.66 16.99 7.45
C VAL A 161 2.79 17.00 8.97
N GLN A 162 3.00 18.19 9.56
CA GLN A 162 3.10 18.35 11.01
C GLN A 162 1.76 18.01 11.69
N ARG A 163 0.65 18.55 11.15
CA ARG A 163 -0.70 18.27 11.66
C ARG A 163 -1.10 16.81 11.51
N PHE A 164 -0.74 16.17 10.40
CA PHE A 164 -0.97 14.74 10.21
C PHE A 164 -0.28 13.93 11.30
N SER A 165 0.99 14.23 11.55
CA SER A 165 1.81 13.55 12.56
C SER A 165 1.31 13.77 13.98
N GLU A 166 0.74 14.94 14.28
CA GLU A 166 0.00 15.19 15.53
C GLU A 166 -1.28 14.34 15.59
N GLY A 167 -2.03 14.30 14.50
CA GLY A 167 -3.27 13.54 14.37
C GLY A 167 -3.08 12.03 14.57
N LEU A 168 -1.90 11.48 14.28
CA LEU A 168 -1.58 10.08 14.53
C LEU A 168 -1.70 9.69 16.01
N ASP A 169 -1.64 10.64 16.95
CA ASP A 169 -1.96 10.38 18.37
C ASP A 169 -3.38 9.80 18.55
N GLY A 170 -4.31 10.11 17.65
CA GLY A 170 -5.67 9.58 17.62
C GLY A 170 -5.75 8.05 17.50
N HIS A 171 -4.66 7.38 17.09
CA HIS A 171 -4.56 5.93 17.01
C HIS A 171 -4.26 5.26 18.35
N TRP A 172 -3.88 6.00 19.40
CA TRP A 172 -3.84 5.45 20.75
C TRP A 172 -5.26 5.29 21.29
N THR A 173 -5.48 4.21 22.05
CA THR A 173 -6.77 3.94 22.71
C THR A 173 -6.81 4.51 24.11
N GLU A 174 -8.02 4.75 24.62
CA GLU A 174 -8.22 5.14 26.01
C GLU A 174 -7.75 4.03 26.99
N GLY A 175 -7.11 4.44 28.09
CA GLY A 175 -6.79 3.57 29.23
C GLY A 175 -5.34 3.07 29.31
N GLU A 176 -5.08 2.23 30.30
CA GLU A 176 -3.75 1.65 30.59
C GLU A 176 -3.83 0.11 30.62
N PRO A 177 -2.75 -0.63 30.26
CA PRO A 177 -1.49 -0.15 29.69
C PRO A 177 -1.67 0.39 28.26
N LEU A 178 -0.77 1.24 27.77
CA LEU A 178 -0.82 1.80 26.40
C LEU A 178 -1.14 0.72 25.33
N GLU A 179 -2.16 0.99 24.49
CA GLU A 179 -2.64 0.13 23.40
C GLU A 179 -3.03 1.04 22.23
N TYR A 180 -2.54 0.77 21.01
CA TYR A 180 -2.98 1.48 19.80
C TYR A 180 -4.04 0.68 19.05
N ILE A 181 -4.66 1.30 18.06
CA ILE A 181 -5.59 0.68 17.13
C ILE A 181 -5.37 1.30 15.74
N ARG A 182 -5.57 0.51 14.69
CA ARG A 182 -5.43 0.99 13.30
C ARG A 182 -6.40 2.09 12.87
N HIS A 183 -7.43 2.39 13.68
CA HIS A 183 -8.47 3.37 13.38
C HIS A 183 -8.29 4.64 14.21
N ALA A 184 -8.56 5.81 13.62
CA ALA A 184 -8.68 7.06 14.35
C ALA A 184 -9.79 7.93 13.73
N HIS A 185 -10.47 8.73 14.53
CA HIS A 185 -11.48 9.67 14.01
C HIS A 185 -10.81 10.82 13.26
N ILE A 186 -11.30 11.18 12.08
CA ILE A 186 -10.75 12.31 11.29
C ILE A 186 -11.36 13.63 11.73
N GLU A 187 -12.68 13.64 11.94
CA GLU A 187 -13.46 14.88 12.13
C GLU A 187 -13.60 15.28 13.60
N VAL A 188 -13.19 14.43 14.53
CA VAL A 188 -13.32 14.66 15.98
C VAL A 188 -12.03 14.27 16.70
N VAL A 189 -11.50 15.17 17.53
CA VAL A 189 -10.34 14.90 18.40
C VAL A 189 -10.80 14.03 19.56
N LYS A 190 -10.74 12.71 19.37
CA LYS A 190 -11.12 11.72 20.38
C LYS A 190 -10.42 10.39 20.12
N HIS A 191 -9.99 9.74 21.19
CA HIS A 191 -9.45 8.36 21.15
C HIS A 191 -10.58 7.33 21.14
N HIS A 192 -10.33 6.19 20.49
CA HIS A 192 -11.25 5.06 20.57
C HIS A 192 -11.18 4.39 21.95
N GLY A 193 -12.35 4.01 22.47
CA GLY A 193 -12.44 3.08 23.59
C GLY A 193 -12.02 1.66 23.15
N ARG A 194 -11.50 0.86 24.09
CA ARG A 194 -11.05 -0.50 23.79
C ARG A 194 -12.21 -1.44 23.47
N GLY A 195 -12.11 -2.09 22.31
CA GLY A 195 -12.99 -3.19 21.91
C GLY A 195 -12.56 -4.52 22.49
N ALA A 196 -13.29 -5.59 22.15
CA ALA A 196 -12.91 -6.97 22.51
C ALA A 196 -11.60 -7.42 21.83
N ARG A 197 -11.36 -6.89 20.63
CA ARG A 197 -10.12 -7.01 19.86
C ARG A 197 -9.33 -5.71 19.92
N SER A 198 -8.00 -5.79 19.88
CA SER A 198 -7.12 -4.62 19.85
C SER A 198 -7.06 -3.98 18.45
N CYS A 199 -7.07 -4.77 17.38
CA CYS A 199 -6.90 -4.29 16.00
C CYS A 199 -5.64 -3.39 15.82
N ASP A 200 -4.58 -3.71 16.56
CA ASP A 200 -3.32 -2.99 16.68
C ASP A 200 -2.25 -3.57 15.74
N PHE A 201 -2.62 -3.84 14.49
CA PHE A 201 -1.81 -4.60 13.54
C PHE A 201 -0.34 -4.13 13.43
N PRO A 202 0.67 -5.03 13.53
CA PRO A 202 2.09 -4.65 13.52
C PRO A 202 2.53 -3.73 12.38
N ARG A 203 2.01 -3.95 11.17
CA ARG A 203 2.37 -3.15 10.00
C ARG A 203 2.05 -1.66 10.20
N HIS A 204 0.90 -1.36 10.81
CA HIS A 204 0.46 0.02 11.06
C HIS A 204 1.41 0.74 12.01
N GLY A 205 1.92 0.04 13.03
CA GLY A 205 2.96 0.58 13.91
C GLY A 205 4.22 0.99 13.15
N GLY A 206 4.60 0.21 12.13
CA GLY A 206 5.67 0.56 11.20
C GLY A 206 5.39 1.84 10.42
N PHE A 207 4.17 1.97 9.89
CA PHE A 207 3.76 3.14 9.10
C PHE A 207 3.83 4.42 9.92
N TYR A 208 3.29 4.39 11.15
CA TYR A 208 3.34 5.53 12.07
C TYR A 208 4.77 5.92 12.43
N ILE A 209 5.67 4.95 12.60
CA ILE A 209 7.09 5.22 12.86
C ILE A 209 7.72 6.00 11.69
N LEU A 210 7.46 5.61 10.45
CA LEU A 210 8.01 6.30 9.28
C LEU A 210 7.48 7.74 9.19
N ASP A 211 6.18 7.91 9.40
CA ASP A 211 5.52 9.22 9.31
C ASP A 211 6.02 10.17 10.40
N TRP A 212 6.10 9.70 11.65
CA TRP A 212 6.68 10.48 12.75
C TRP A 212 8.18 10.74 12.55
N ALA A 213 8.94 9.78 12.01
CA ALA A 213 10.36 9.95 11.73
C ALA A 213 10.59 11.07 10.70
N PHE A 214 9.76 11.12 9.65
CA PHE A 214 9.80 12.22 8.68
C PHE A 214 9.47 13.57 9.34
N ALA A 215 8.38 13.66 10.09
CA ALA A 215 8.00 14.92 10.74
C ALA A 215 8.99 15.37 11.83
N TYR A 216 9.60 14.43 12.56
CA TYR A 216 10.67 14.68 13.52
C TYR A 216 11.93 15.21 12.84
N ARG A 217 12.33 14.63 11.69
CA ARG A 217 13.48 15.12 10.91
C ARG A 217 13.31 16.60 10.56
N GLN A 218 12.11 17.00 10.12
CA GLN A 218 11.83 18.38 9.74
C GLN A 218 11.78 19.34 10.93
N SER A 219 11.14 18.94 12.04
CA SER A 219 10.77 19.86 13.12
C SER A 219 11.66 19.78 14.37
N GLY A 220 12.26 18.62 14.63
CA GLY A 220 12.98 18.33 15.87
C GLY A 220 12.09 18.23 17.11
N ARG A 221 10.76 18.15 16.94
CA ARG A 221 9.76 18.11 18.00
C ARG A 221 9.86 16.83 18.84
N ALA A 222 10.06 16.99 20.15
CA ALA A 222 10.35 15.88 21.06
C ALA A 222 9.17 14.91 21.21
N GLU A 223 7.95 15.39 21.04
CA GLU A 223 6.73 14.58 21.07
C GLU A 223 6.72 13.50 19.98
N PHE A 224 7.19 13.80 18.76
CA PHE A 224 7.27 12.79 17.70
C PHE A 224 8.32 11.73 18.01
N LEU A 225 9.46 12.14 18.60
CA LEU A 225 10.47 11.21 19.05
C LEU A 225 9.95 10.28 20.16
N GLU A 226 9.16 10.81 21.09
CA GLU A 226 8.50 10.02 22.12
C GLU A 226 7.54 9.00 21.51
N GLN A 227 6.73 9.39 20.53
CA GLN A 227 5.83 8.48 19.81
C GLN A 227 6.59 7.36 19.08
N ILE A 228 7.69 7.68 18.39
CA ILE A 228 8.56 6.68 17.75
C ILE A 228 9.07 5.68 18.79
N ARG A 229 9.59 6.16 19.93
CA ARG A 229 10.11 5.29 21.01
C ARG A 229 9.02 4.38 21.57
N ASN A 230 7.83 4.92 21.83
CA ASN A 230 6.69 4.15 22.32
C ASN A 230 6.29 3.04 21.33
N MET A 231 6.22 3.35 20.04
CA MET A 231 5.82 2.39 19.02
C MET A 231 6.90 1.33 18.77
N VAL A 232 8.19 1.72 18.78
CA VAL A 232 9.32 0.79 18.67
C VAL A 232 9.30 -0.22 19.83
N GLU A 233 8.99 0.22 21.06
CA GLU A 233 8.84 -0.66 22.24
C GLU A 233 7.58 -1.52 22.21
N TYR A 234 6.49 -1.08 21.59
CA TYR A 234 5.18 -1.72 21.70
C TYR A 234 5.20 -3.21 21.32
N TRP A 235 5.71 -3.54 20.14
CA TRP A 235 5.68 -4.92 19.64
C TRP A 235 6.81 -5.80 20.16
N TRP A 236 7.87 -5.19 20.71
CA TRP A 236 9.04 -5.92 21.15
C TRP A 236 8.71 -6.99 22.22
N PRO A 237 8.11 -6.70 23.38
CA PRO A 237 7.85 -7.75 24.37
C PRO A 237 6.81 -8.80 23.93
N ARG A 238 6.13 -8.60 22.79
CA ARG A 238 5.01 -9.42 22.29
C ARG A 238 5.41 -10.47 21.25
N ARG A 239 6.67 -10.46 20.80
CA ARG A 239 7.24 -11.52 19.96
C ARG A 239 7.08 -12.89 20.58
N ASP A 240 7.02 -13.93 19.75
CA ASP A 240 7.29 -15.29 20.20
C ASP A 240 8.79 -15.63 20.13
N GLU A 241 9.13 -16.88 20.44
CA GLU A 241 10.52 -17.38 20.47
C GLU A 241 11.22 -17.34 19.11
N ARG A 242 10.45 -17.29 18.03
CA ARG A 242 10.93 -17.19 16.65
C ARG A 242 11.03 -15.74 16.19
N ASN A 243 10.67 -14.76 17.04
CA ASN A 243 10.50 -13.35 16.69
C ASN A 243 9.26 -13.03 15.82
N LEU A 244 8.31 -13.96 15.67
CA LEU A 244 7.05 -13.67 14.99
C LEU A 244 6.12 -12.85 15.87
N LEU A 245 5.33 -11.99 15.22
CA LEU A 245 4.28 -11.20 15.86
C LEU A 245 2.91 -11.80 15.61
N LEU A 246 2.04 -11.66 16.62
CA LEU A 246 0.62 -11.90 16.46
C LEU A 246 0.03 -10.93 15.42
N ILE A 247 -1.07 -11.34 14.79
CA ILE A 247 -1.85 -10.45 13.93
C ILE A 247 -2.34 -9.21 14.69
N GLU A 248 -2.70 -9.37 15.96
CA GLU A 248 -3.07 -8.31 16.90
C GLU A 248 -2.76 -8.77 18.33
N SER A 249 -2.48 -7.86 19.26
CA SER A 249 -2.00 -8.23 20.60
C SER A 249 -3.08 -8.81 21.51
N ARG A 250 -4.35 -8.59 21.19
CA ARG A 250 -5.49 -9.06 21.99
C ARG A 250 -6.69 -9.40 21.11
N SER A 251 -7.17 -10.63 21.26
CA SER A 251 -8.42 -11.13 20.65
C SER A 251 -9.15 -12.04 21.64
N PRO A 252 -10.50 -12.17 21.54
CA PRO A 252 -11.24 -13.20 22.26
C PRO A 252 -10.88 -14.62 21.79
N GLU A 253 -10.91 -15.61 22.67
CA GLU A 253 -10.56 -17.01 22.35
C GLU A 253 -11.47 -17.62 21.27
N GLU A 254 -12.72 -17.19 21.24
CA GLU A 254 -13.71 -17.60 20.24
C GLU A 254 -13.42 -17.06 18.83
N ASP A 255 -12.61 -16.01 18.69
CA ASP A 255 -12.20 -15.49 17.39
C ASP A 255 -10.97 -16.25 16.88
N VAL A 256 -11.18 -17.51 16.52
CA VAL A 256 -10.15 -18.50 16.16
C VAL A 256 -9.24 -18.10 14.98
N ARG A 257 -9.64 -17.07 14.21
CA ARG A 257 -8.85 -16.50 13.10
C ARG A 257 -7.80 -15.50 13.59
N PHE A 258 -7.97 -14.93 14.78
CA PHE A 258 -7.09 -13.90 15.33
C PHE A 258 -6.44 -14.33 16.65
N TYR A 259 -7.17 -15.07 17.49
CA TYR A 259 -6.65 -15.56 18.75
C TYR A 259 -5.46 -16.49 18.54
N ASN A 260 -4.32 -16.11 19.12
CA ASN A 260 -3.08 -16.86 19.06
C ASN A 260 -2.59 -17.15 17.63
N ILE A 261 -2.86 -16.22 16.70
CA ILE A 261 -2.42 -16.30 15.30
C ILE A 261 -1.31 -15.29 15.03
N ASN A 262 -0.19 -15.78 14.50
CA ASN A 262 0.89 -14.96 13.97
C ASN A 262 0.61 -14.52 12.53
N ALA A 263 1.10 -13.33 12.17
CA ALA A 263 1.01 -12.77 10.82
C ALA A 263 2.42 -12.46 10.27
N PRO A 264 3.08 -13.42 9.60
CA PRO A 264 4.45 -13.24 9.09
C PRO A 264 4.61 -12.02 8.18
N GLY A 265 3.69 -11.79 7.25
CA GLY A 265 3.74 -10.62 6.36
C GLY A 265 3.68 -9.28 7.09
N GLN A 266 2.89 -9.17 8.17
CA GLN A 266 2.85 -7.95 8.98
C GLN A 266 4.11 -7.76 9.82
N THR A 267 4.71 -8.87 10.28
CA THR A 267 6.01 -8.85 10.96
C THR A 267 7.09 -8.30 10.03
N LEU A 268 7.13 -8.75 8.77
CA LEU A 268 8.05 -8.23 7.76
C LEU A 268 7.77 -6.77 7.39
N SER A 269 6.50 -6.38 7.25
CA SER A 269 6.12 -4.99 6.93
C SER A 269 6.60 -4.01 8.01
N LEU A 270 6.44 -4.36 9.30
CA LEU A 270 7.03 -3.59 10.40
C LEU A 270 8.56 -3.50 10.30
N ALA A 271 9.24 -4.61 9.99
CA ALA A 271 10.69 -4.62 9.80
C ALA A 271 11.15 -3.68 8.67
N ALA A 272 10.43 -3.68 7.54
CA ALA A 272 10.71 -2.80 6.41
C ALA A 272 10.58 -1.32 6.80
N SER A 273 9.49 -0.92 7.45
CA SER A 273 9.30 0.47 7.89
C SER A 273 10.35 0.91 8.92
N LEU A 274 10.77 0.02 9.83
CA LEU A 274 11.88 0.31 10.75
C LEU A 274 13.18 0.63 9.99
N LEU A 275 13.50 -0.15 8.95
CA LEU A 275 14.70 0.03 8.14
C LEU A 275 14.66 1.31 7.29
N GLU A 276 13.51 1.60 6.68
CA GLU A 276 13.32 2.83 5.88
C GLU A 276 13.31 4.11 6.73
N SER A 277 12.99 3.99 8.02
CA SER A 277 13.03 5.12 8.94
C SER A 277 14.45 5.47 9.41
N LEU A 278 15.42 4.55 9.30
CA LEU A 278 16.78 4.76 9.81
C LEU A 278 17.46 6.01 9.21
N PRO A 279 17.45 6.25 7.88
CA PRO A 279 18.09 7.43 7.29
C PRO A 279 17.44 8.75 7.70
N LEU A 280 16.21 8.72 8.24
CA LEU A 280 15.52 9.92 8.72
C LEU A 280 15.94 10.30 10.14
N LEU A 281 16.49 9.35 10.90
CA LEU A 281 16.78 9.46 12.33
C LEU A 281 18.27 9.41 12.66
N GLU A 282 19.11 8.81 11.81
CA GLU A 282 20.50 8.46 12.14
C GLU A 282 21.37 9.63 12.59
N ASP A 283 21.16 10.82 12.02
CA ASP A 283 21.92 12.03 12.37
C ASP A 283 21.65 12.52 13.80
N ARG A 284 20.46 12.23 14.34
CA ARG A 284 19.99 12.77 15.64
C ARG A 284 19.85 11.70 16.71
N GLU A 285 19.46 10.49 16.34
CA GLU A 285 19.09 9.41 17.26
C GLU A 285 19.81 8.09 16.91
N PRO A 286 21.16 8.08 16.83
CA PRO A 286 21.92 6.90 16.39
C PRO A 286 21.72 5.67 17.30
N GLU A 287 21.52 5.87 18.60
CA GLU A 287 21.24 4.78 19.55
C GLU A 287 19.87 4.14 19.29
N LEU A 288 18.85 4.96 19.02
CA LEU A 288 17.52 4.47 18.65
C LEU A 288 17.58 3.73 17.31
N CYS A 289 18.32 4.25 16.33
CA CYS A 289 18.53 3.56 15.05
C CYS A 289 19.23 2.20 15.22
N ALA A 290 20.17 2.07 16.16
CA ALA A 290 20.80 0.79 16.48
C ALA A 290 19.77 -0.22 17.01
N VAL A 291 18.91 0.21 17.94
CA VAL A 291 17.79 -0.61 18.44
C VAL A 291 16.85 -0.98 17.31
N MET A 292 16.35 -0.02 16.54
CA MET A 292 15.43 -0.28 15.42
C MET A 292 16.01 -1.28 14.41
N ARG A 293 17.30 -1.18 14.09
CA ARG A 293 17.98 -2.13 13.21
C ARG A 293 18.04 -3.54 13.81
N GLU A 294 18.43 -3.67 15.08
CA GLU A 294 18.42 -4.97 15.78
C GLU A 294 17.03 -5.61 15.71
N ARG A 295 15.99 -4.82 16.01
CA ARG A 295 14.60 -5.31 16.03
C ARG A 295 14.10 -5.70 14.64
N ALA A 296 14.40 -4.89 13.62
CA ALA A 296 14.06 -5.20 12.24
C ALA A 296 14.69 -6.52 11.77
N LEU A 297 15.96 -6.75 12.07
CA LEU A 297 16.63 -8.01 11.74
C LEU A 297 16.00 -9.21 12.45
N ALA A 298 15.65 -9.06 13.74
CA ALA A 298 14.93 -10.09 14.46
C ALA A 298 13.55 -10.40 13.85
N TYR A 299 12.80 -9.38 13.43
CA TYR A 299 11.51 -9.56 12.75
C TYR A 299 11.66 -10.22 11.36
N ILE A 300 12.72 -9.91 10.61
CA ILE A 300 13.06 -10.60 9.36
C ILE A 300 13.32 -12.09 9.62
N ASP A 301 14.10 -12.42 10.64
CA ASP A 301 14.33 -13.81 11.03
C ASP A 301 13.03 -14.52 11.41
N GLY A 302 12.10 -13.82 12.08
CA GLY A 302 10.77 -14.34 12.40
C GLY A 302 9.93 -14.62 11.17
N PHE A 303 9.87 -13.69 10.22
CA PHE A 303 9.21 -13.90 8.94
C PHE A 303 9.77 -15.15 8.22
N LEU A 304 11.10 -15.28 8.14
CA LEU A 304 11.75 -16.42 7.47
C LEU A 304 11.57 -17.75 8.23
N ALA A 305 11.27 -17.72 9.54
CA ALA A 305 10.99 -18.89 10.36
C ALA A 305 9.51 -19.34 10.33
N ALA A 306 8.62 -18.59 9.67
CA ALA A 306 7.24 -19.01 9.45
C ALA A 306 7.18 -20.26 8.53
N PRO A 307 6.06 -21.02 8.53
CA PRO A 307 5.96 -22.30 7.82
C PRO A 307 5.77 -22.13 6.30
N HIS A 308 6.70 -21.43 5.65
CA HIS A 308 6.82 -21.36 4.20
C HIS A 308 7.45 -22.66 3.68
N ASP A 309 7.04 -23.09 2.48
CA ASP A 309 7.73 -24.14 1.72
C ASP A 309 8.01 -23.59 0.32
N LEU A 310 9.21 -23.04 0.13
CA LEU A 310 9.59 -22.37 -1.11
C LEU A 310 9.71 -23.37 -2.28
N GLU A 311 10.08 -24.62 -2.02
CA GLU A 311 10.20 -25.65 -3.05
C GLU A 311 8.84 -26.04 -3.61
N GLN A 312 7.82 -26.12 -2.74
CA GLN A 312 6.43 -26.37 -3.14
C GLN A 312 5.68 -25.08 -3.52
N GLY A 313 6.30 -23.90 -3.32
CA GLY A 313 5.69 -22.59 -3.53
C GLY A 313 4.49 -22.32 -2.61
N ILE A 314 4.57 -22.77 -1.36
CA ILE A 314 3.58 -22.52 -0.30
C ILE A 314 4.07 -21.36 0.55
N PHE A 315 3.25 -20.32 0.68
CA PHE A 315 3.61 -19.11 1.39
C PHE A 315 2.61 -18.83 2.53
N SER A 316 3.07 -18.84 3.78
CA SER A 316 2.22 -18.66 4.96
C SER A 316 1.70 -17.22 5.10
N ILE A 317 0.40 -16.99 4.99
CA ILE A 317 -0.23 -15.72 5.39
C ILE A 317 -0.45 -15.65 6.89
N LEU A 318 -0.87 -16.77 7.51
CA LEU A 318 -1.11 -16.89 8.96
C LEU A 318 -0.55 -18.21 9.48
N SER A 319 0.03 -18.19 10.68
CA SER A 319 0.48 -19.40 11.38
C SER A 319 0.02 -19.43 12.83
N ARG A 320 -0.18 -20.63 13.37
CA ARG A 320 -0.54 -20.85 14.77
C ARG A 320 0.66 -20.57 15.67
N ARG A 321 0.48 -19.72 16.69
CA ARG A 321 1.61 -19.29 17.55
C ARG A 321 2.15 -20.41 18.44
N ASP A 322 1.33 -21.36 18.86
CA ASP A 322 1.75 -22.47 19.74
C ASP A 322 2.66 -23.50 19.06
N ASN A 323 2.40 -23.83 17.79
CA ASN A 323 3.09 -24.93 17.10
C ASN A 323 3.68 -24.57 15.72
N ASN A 324 3.54 -23.33 15.27
CA ASN A 324 3.91 -22.85 13.92
C ASN A 324 3.13 -23.46 12.77
N GLU A 325 2.06 -24.23 12.99
CA GLU A 325 1.32 -24.81 11.88
C GLU A 325 0.69 -23.72 11.02
N MET A 326 0.76 -23.90 9.70
CA MET A 326 0.15 -22.97 8.75
C MET A 326 -1.36 -22.96 8.96
N ALA A 327 -1.90 -21.80 9.31
CA ALA A 327 -3.34 -21.59 9.48
C ALA A 327 -4.01 -21.17 8.18
N GLN A 328 -3.27 -20.45 7.33
CA GLN A 328 -3.74 -20.00 6.03
C GLN A 328 -2.54 -19.75 5.10
N GLU A 329 -2.71 -20.05 3.81
CA GLU A 329 -1.75 -19.83 2.73
C GLU A 329 -2.10 -18.57 1.92
N MET A 330 -1.08 -17.88 1.40
CA MET A 330 -1.24 -16.76 0.46
C MET A 330 -1.64 -17.29 -0.93
N PRO A 331 -2.68 -16.73 -1.56
CA PRO A 331 -2.95 -17.02 -2.97
C PRO A 331 -1.88 -16.39 -3.88
N ILE A 332 -1.70 -16.93 -5.08
CA ILE A 332 -0.99 -16.25 -6.18
C ILE A 332 -1.93 -15.24 -6.86
N TRP A 333 -3.18 -15.63 -7.09
CA TRP A 333 -4.19 -14.80 -7.74
C TRP A 333 -5.49 -14.76 -6.92
N GLY A 334 -6.21 -13.65 -6.95
CA GLY A 334 -7.56 -13.58 -6.38
C GLY A 334 -7.58 -13.20 -4.91
N SER A 335 -6.90 -12.10 -4.58
CA SER A 335 -6.97 -11.49 -3.27
C SER A 335 -8.41 -11.08 -2.95
N VAL A 336 -8.74 -11.19 -1.67
CA VAL A 336 -10.01 -10.76 -1.10
C VAL A 336 -9.71 -10.05 0.21
N TYR A 337 -10.71 -9.39 0.79
CA TYR A 337 -10.51 -8.68 2.05
C TYR A 337 -9.80 -9.53 3.13
N GLY A 338 -8.65 -9.02 3.59
CA GLY A 338 -7.82 -9.67 4.61
C GLY A 338 -7.04 -10.90 4.12
N VAL A 339 -6.93 -11.10 2.81
CA VAL A 339 -6.14 -12.16 2.18
C VAL A 339 -5.34 -11.55 1.02
N TRP A 340 -4.06 -11.31 1.26
CA TRP A 340 -3.15 -10.66 0.29
C TRP A 340 -2.48 -11.69 -0.62
N PRO A 341 -2.21 -11.34 -1.89
CA PRO A 341 -1.50 -12.24 -2.79
C PRO A 341 -0.02 -12.33 -2.43
N ALA A 342 0.65 -13.42 -2.76
CA ALA A 342 2.06 -13.63 -2.39
C ALA A 342 3.01 -12.53 -2.94
N SER A 343 2.69 -11.92 -4.09
CA SER A 343 3.47 -10.81 -4.67
C SER A 343 3.57 -9.59 -3.76
N TYR A 344 2.52 -9.33 -2.98
CA TYR A 344 2.48 -8.25 -2.00
C TYR A 344 3.61 -8.36 -0.98
N VAL A 345 3.76 -9.56 -0.41
CA VAL A 345 4.79 -9.84 0.59
C VAL A 345 6.16 -9.99 -0.06
N ALA A 346 6.22 -10.49 -1.31
CA ALA A 346 7.47 -10.60 -2.06
C ALA A 346 8.09 -9.23 -2.33
N LEU A 347 7.28 -8.25 -2.77
CA LEU A 347 7.74 -6.86 -2.94
C LEU A 347 8.20 -6.25 -1.61
N THR A 348 7.53 -6.57 -0.50
CA THR A 348 7.98 -6.16 0.84
C THR A 348 9.33 -6.80 1.21
N ALA A 349 9.53 -8.08 0.87
CA ALA A 349 10.81 -8.78 1.06
C ALA A 349 11.92 -8.15 0.22
N LEU A 350 11.64 -7.77 -1.04
CA LEU A 350 12.60 -7.07 -1.89
C LEU A 350 12.93 -5.66 -1.40
N CYS A 351 11.97 -4.97 -0.78
CA CYS A 351 12.22 -3.71 -0.10
C CYS A 351 13.20 -3.89 1.08
N ALA A 352 12.92 -4.86 1.96
CA ALA A 352 13.81 -5.17 3.09
C ALA A 352 15.19 -5.69 2.65
N HIS A 353 15.26 -6.48 1.56
CA HIS A 353 16.49 -6.94 0.95
C HIS A 353 17.38 -5.77 0.50
N ARG A 354 16.83 -4.72 -0.11
CA ARG A 354 17.64 -3.55 -0.53
C ARG A 354 18.34 -2.86 0.63
N SER A 355 17.70 -2.83 1.80
CA SER A 355 18.23 -2.21 3.02
C SER A 355 19.22 -3.09 3.78
N THR A 356 19.10 -4.42 3.66
CA THR A 356 19.87 -5.39 4.48
C THR A 356 20.89 -6.21 3.70
N ARG A 357 20.66 -6.38 2.39
CA ARG A 357 21.34 -7.36 1.53
C ARG A 357 21.20 -8.80 2.02
N ASP A 358 20.11 -9.11 2.73
CA ASP A 358 19.81 -10.48 3.12
C ASP A 358 19.28 -11.27 1.92
N GLU A 359 20.11 -12.18 1.40
CA GLU A 359 19.80 -13.01 0.23
C GLU A 359 18.61 -13.95 0.49
N ARG A 360 18.32 -14.31 1.75
CA ARG A 360 17.16 -15.17 2.08
C ARG A 360 15.84 -14.51 1.70
N LEU A 361 15.76 -13.18 1.77
CA LEU A 361 14.59 -12.41 1.34
C LEU A 361 14.45 -12.38 -0.18
N LEU A 362 15.57 -12.32 -0.91
CA LEU A 362 15.59 -12.41 -2.37
C LEU A 362 15.15 -13.82 -2.81
N GLU A 363 15.70 -14.87 -2.22
CA GLU A 363 15.29 -16.27 -2.49
C GLU A 363 13.78 -16.49 -2.26
N TRP A 364 13.23 -15.92 -1.18
CA TRP A 364 11.79 -15.97 -0.92
C TRP A 364 10.98 -15.28 -2.03
N ALA A 365 11.39 -14.09 -2.44
CA ALA A 365 10.73 -13.33 -3.49
C ALA A 365 10.85 -14.00 -4.87
N GLU A 366 12.00 -14.62 -5.18
CA GLU A 366 12.20 -15.40 -6.39
C GLU A 366 11.27 -16.61 -6.44
N ALA A 367 11.07 -17.33 -5.32
CA ALA A 367 10.14 -18.45 -5.26
C ALA A 367 8.70 -18.00 -5.61
N VAL A 368 8.27 -16.84 -5.11
CA VAL A 368 6.98 -16.25 -5.51
C VAL A 368 6.98 -15.87 -7.00
N GLY A 369 8.05 -15.23 -7.48
CA GLY A 369 8.20 -14.86 -8.89
C GLY A 369 8.09 -16.06 -9.83
N GLN A 370 8.64 -17.22 -9.45
CA GLN A 370 8.51 -18.46 -10.23
C GLN A 370 7.05 -18.89 -10.39
N ARG A 371 6.23 -18.75 -9.33
CA ARG A 371 4.80 -19.07 -9.39
C ARG A 371 4.06 -18.11 -10.33
N TYR A 372 4.33 -16.81 -10.27
CA TYR A 372 3.73 -15.82 -11.20
C TYR A 372 4.18 -16.00 -12.66
N ALA A 373 5.41 -16.43 -12.89
CA ALA A 373 5.90 -16.71 -14.25
C ALA A 373 5.30 -18.00 -14.84
N ALA A 374 4.91 -18.96 -13.99
CA ALA A 374 4.42 -20.28 -14.40
C ALA A 374 2.88 -20.39 -14.43
N GLU A 375 2.19 -19.77 -13.49
CA GLU A 375 0.74 -19.90 -13.34
C GLU A 375 -0.04 -18.89 -14.18
N GLU A 376 -1.13 -19.36 -14.78
CA GLU A 376 -2.06 -18.46 -15.47
C GLU A 376 -3.04 -17.84 -14.48
N MET A 377 -3.39 -16.57 -14.73
CA MET A 377 -4.46 -15.91 -13.98
C MET A 377 -5.79 -16.64 -14.24
N PRO A 378 -6.51 -17.08 -13.18
CA PRO A 378 -7.77 -17.80 -13.35
C PRO A 378 -8.84 -16.94 -14.03
N GLY A 379 -9.51 -17.49 -15.05
CA GLY A 379 -10.55 -16.77 -15.80
C GLY A 379 -11.90 -16.65 -15.08
N ASP A 380 -12.12 -17.43 -14.01
CA ASP A 380 -13.32 -17.46 -13.19
C ASP A 380 -13.21 -16.60 -11.91
N VAL A 381 -12.05 -16.00 -11.67
CA VAL A 381 -11.79 -15.13 -10.52
C VAL A 381 -11.83 -13.67 -10.97
N ALA A 382 -12.60 -12.85 -10.24
CA ALA A 382 -12.61 -11.40 -10.42
C ALA A 382 -11.35 -10.77 -9.81
N ALA A 383 -10.17 -11.13 -10.34
CA ALA A 383 -8.89 -10.69 -9.81
C ALA A 383 -8.77 -9.15 -9.87
N PRO A 384 -8.54 -8.47 -8.74
CA PRO A 384 -8.28 -7.03 -8.72
C PRO A 384 -7.07 -6.67 -9.59
N ALA A 385 -7.09 -5.49 -10.22
CA ALA A 385 -5.95 -4.99 -11.00
C ALA A 385 -4.68 -4.84 -10.14
N MET A 386 -4.83 -4.65 -8.83
CA MET A 386 -3.72 -4.68 -7.86
C MET A 386 -2.95 -6.00 -7.92
N ASP A 387 -3.62 -7.14 -7.87
CA ASP A 387 -2.96 -8.46 -7.88
C ASP A 387 -2.11 -8.64 -9.13
N ALA A 388 -2.70 -8.29 -10.27
CA ALA A 388 -2.06 -8.28 -11.58
C ALA A 388 -0.84 -7.35 -11.60
N GLY A 389 -1.01 -6.12 -11.10
CA GLY A 389 0.05 -5.12 -11.05
C GLY A 389 1.20 -5.51 -10.14
N LEU A 390 0.92 -6.03 -8.94
CA LEU A 390 1.96 -6.46 -7.99
C LEU A 390 2.71 -7.69 -8.47
N GLY A 391 2.00 -8.67 -9.07
CA GLY A 391 2.65 -9.84 -9.69
C GLY A 391 3.59 -9.44 -10.83
N LEU A 392 3.16 -8.54 -11.72
CA LEU A 392 4.00 -8.02 -12.79
C LEU A 392 5.16 -7.15 -12.24
N GLY A 393 4.86 -6.30 -11.25
CA GLY A 393 5.85 -5.48 -10.56
C GLY A 393 6.96 -6.31 -9.92
N LEU A 394 6.61 -7.46 -9.33
CA LEU A 394 7.57 -8.41 -8.78
C LEU A 394 8.51 -8.95 -9.86
N LEU A 395 8.00 -9.40 -11.00
CA LEU A 395 8.84 -9.91 -12.09
C LEU A 395 9.77 -8.83 -12.65
N ALA A 396 9.24 -7.61 -12.82
CA ALA A 396 10.05 -6.45 -13.20
C ALA A 396 11.16 -6.19 -12.17
N ASP A 397 10.86 -6.30 -10.88
CA ASP A 397 11.82 -6.02 -9.81
C ASP A 397 12.89 -7.08 -9.64
N LEU A 398 12.53 -8.35 -9.82
CA LEU A 398 13.49 -9.45 -9.88
C LEU A 398 14.43 -9.31 -11.08
N TYR A 399 13.93 -8.89 -12.24
CA TYR A 399 14.79 -8.60 -13.39
C TYR A 399 15.76 -7.45 -13.11
N ASP A 400 15.26 -6.36 -12.51
CA ASP A 400 16.10 -5.21 -12.15
C ASP A 400 17.20 -5.57 -11.14
N LEU A 401 16.90 -6.42 -10.15
CA LEU A 401 17.87 -6.86 -9.16
C LEU A 401 18.88 -7.88 -9.70
N THR A 402 18.41 -8.91 -10.39
CA THR A 402 19.23 -10.10 -10.74
C THR A 402 19.83 -10.02 -12.13
N GLY A 403 19.17 -9.31 -13.05
CA GLY A 403 19.50 -9.31 -14.47
C GLY A 403 19.18 -10.61 -15.20
N GLU A 404 18.45 -11.55 -14.58
CA GLU A 404 18.13 -12.80 -15.23
C GLU A 404 16.98 -12.65 -16.23
N GLU A 405 17.25 -13.00 -17.49
CA GLU A 405 16.31 -12.89 -18.61
C GLU A 405 14.98 -13.65 -18.40
N ARG A 406 14.95 -14.68 -17.55
CA ARG A 406 13.72 -15.41 -17.23
C ARG A 406 12.64 -14.50 -16.64
N TRP A 407 13.04 -13.49 -15.86
CA TRP A 407 12.13 -12.55 -15.23
C TRP A 407 11.57 -11.56 -16.23
N LEU A 408 12.42 -11.05 -17.14
CA LEU A 408 11.99 -10.19 -18.23
C LEU A 408 11.04 -10.93 -19.18
N ALA A 409 11.40 -12.14 -19.61
CA ALA A 409 10.57 -12.95 -20.51
C ALA A 409 9.22 -13.32 -19.88
N GLY A 410 9.21 -13.73 -18.61
CA GLY A 410 7.99 -13.99 -17.86
C GLY A 410 7.13 -12.72 -17.69
N GLY A 411 7.76 -11.61 -17.32
CA GLY A 411 7.09 -10.31 -17.16
C GLY A 411 6.46 -9.81 -18.45
N MET A 412 7.15 -9.88 -19.59
CA MET A 412 6.61 -9.48 -20.89
C MET A 412 5.45 -10.39 -21.35
N THR A 413 5.54 -11.69 -21.06
CA THR A 413 4.45 -12.64 -21.34
C THR A 413 3.22 -12.34 -20.48
N LEU A 414 3.42 -12.06 -19.19
CA LEU A 414 2.34 -11.69 -18.29
C LEU A 414 1.72 -10.34 -18.69
N ALA A 415 2.54 -9.34 -19.01
CA ALA A 415 2.09 -8.01 -19.44
C ALA A 415 1.14 -8.07 -20.65
N GLU A 416 1.46 -8.88 -21.66
CA GLU A 416 0.57 -9.09 -22.81
C GLU A 416 -0.81 -9.61 -22.40
N LYS A 417 -0.84 -10.65 -21.55
CA LYS A 417 -2.10 -11.20 -21.02
C LYS A 417 -2.89 -10.17 -20.20
N LEU A 418 -2.19 -9.39 -19.37
CA LEU A 418 -2.83 -8.38 -18.53
C LEU A 418 -3.40 -7.22 -19.35
N VAL A 419 -2.73 -6.81 -20.43
CA VAL A 419 -3.29 -5.83 -21.37
C VAL A 419 -4.59 -6.35 -21.97
N ASP A 420 -4.65 -7.61 -22.40
CA ASP A 420 -5.87 -8.20 -22.97
C ASP A 420 -7.04 -8.30 -21.97
N VAL A 421 -6.74 -8.51 -20.68
CA VAL A 421 -7.78 -8.65 -19.64
C VAL A 421 -8.31 -7.29 -19.19
N PHE A 422 -7.40 -6.35 -18.91
CA PHE A 422 -7.75 -5.12 -18.20
C PHE A 422 -7.95 -3.93 -19.13
N PHE A 423 -7.44 -3.99 -20.36
CA PHE A 423 -7.61 -2.94 -21.36
C PHE A 423 -8.46 -3.43 -22.54
N ASP A 424 -9.13 -2.49 -23.18
CA ASP A 424 -9.87 -2.71 -24.42
C ASP A 424 -9.80 -1.44 -25.29
N ALA A 425 -10.89 -1.11 -25.98
CA ALA A 425 -10.99 0.14 -26.73
C ALA A 425 -10.98 1.38 -25.81
N ALA A 426 -11.43 1.26 -24.55
CA ALA A 426 -11.39 2.35 -23.59
C ALA A 426 -9.94 2.69 -23.18
N ALA A 427 -9.71 3.95 -22.81
CA ALA A 427 -8.40 4.40 -22.37
C ALA A 427 -8.05 3.89 -20.96
N LEU A 428 -9.01 3.90 -20.04
CA LEU A 428 -8.82 3.47 -18.66
C LEU A 428 -8.87 1.94 -18.51
N PRO A 429 -8.05 1.34 -17.64
CA PRO A 429 -8.16 -0.07 -17.29
C PRO A 429 -9.41 -0.37 -16.47
N ARG A 430 -9.80 -1.64 -16.44
CA ARG A 430 -10.80 -2.20 -15.51
C ARG A 430 -10.23 -2.21 -14.08
N GLY A 431 -11.09 -2.06 -13.07
CA GLY A 431 -10.69 -2.23 -11.67
C GLY A 431 -10.34 -3.69 -11.32
N ALA A 432 -11.03 -4.66 -11.92
CA ALA A 432 -10.82 -6.09 -11.74
C ALA A 432 -11.14 -6.85 -13.04
N ALA A 433 -10.69 -8.09 -13.15
CA ALA A 433 -11.11 -8.99 -14.21
C ALA A 433 -12.64 -9.19 -14.17
N GLY A 434 -13.30 -9.10 -15.33
CA GLY A 434 -14.74 -9.35 -15.45
C GLY A 434 -15.67 -8.16 -15.15
N ILE A 435 -15.16 -6.99 -14.76
CA ILE A 435 -15.97 -5.76 -14.54
C ILE A 435 -15.67 -4.68 -15.57
N ASP A 436 -16.62 -3.78 -15.88
CA ASP A 436 -16.47 -2.74 -16.93
C ASP A 436 -16.32 -1.30 -16.43
N TRP A 437 -15.97 -1.12 -15.15
CA TRP A 437 -15.67 0.19 -14.58
C TRP A 437 -14.22 0.28 -14.08
N TYR A 438 -13.73 1.51 -13.99
CA TYR A 438 -12.48 1.83 -13.31
C TYR A 438 -12.77 2.06 -11.83
N GLU A 439 -11.95 1.48 -10.95
CA GLU A 439 -12.05 1.68 -9.52
C GLU A 439 -10.65 1.75 -8.88
N SER A 440 -10.23 2.92 -8.40
CA SER A 440 -8.87 3.13 -7.87
C SER A 440 -8.55 2.24 -6.67
N GLN A 441 -9.55 1.93 -5.84
CA GLN A 441 -9.43 1.01 -4.70
C GLN A 441 -8.91 -0.37 -5.12
N MET A 442 -9.32 -0.86 -6.29
CA MET A 442 -8.91 -2.17 -6.81
C MET A 442 -7.50 -2.17 -7.42
N GLY A 443 -6.79 -1.04 -7.37
CA GLY A 443 -5.38 -0.89 -7.75
C GLY A 443 -5.04 -0.91 -9.26
N PRO A 444 -5.84 -0.34 -10.17
CA PRO A 444 -5.40 -0.15 -11.56
C PRO A 444 -4.10 0.66 -11.67
N SER A 445 -3.78 1.50 -10.68
CA SER A 445 -2.53 2.24 -10.56
C SER A 445 -1.30 1.32 -10.45
N PHE A 446 -1.39 0.22 -9.70
CA PHE A 446 -0.32 -0.80 -9.65
C PHE A 446 -0.17 -1.55 -10.97
N LEU A 447 -1.28 -1.83 -11.65
CA LEU A 447 -1.24 -2.45 -12.98
C LEU A 447 -0.51 -1.55 -13.97
N GLN A 448 -0.87 -0.27 -14.03
CA GLN A 448 -0.22 0.73 -14.88
C GLN A 448 1.28 0.86 -14.54
N HIS A 449 1.62 0.89 -13.25
CA HIS A 449 3.01 0.94 -12.79
C HIS A 449 3.82 -0.28 -13.26
N GLY A 450 3.30 -1.50 -13.02
CA GLY A 450 3.97 -2.74 -13.42
C GLY A 450 4.17 -2.83 -14.94
N LEU A 451 3.15 -2.45 -15.72
CA LEU A 451 3.21 -2.42 -17.19
C LEU A 451 4.23 -1.40 -17.71
N ALA A 452 4.24 -0.18 -17.18
CA ALA A 452 5.23 0.83 -17.55
C ALA A 452 6.65 0.35 -17.22
N ARG A 453 6.84 -0.16 -16.00
CA ARG A 453 8.17 -0.53 -15.52
C ARG A 453 8.77 -1.70 -16.29
N ILE A 454 8.02 -2.78 -16.53
CA ILE A 454 8.54 -3.91 -17.31
C ILE A 454 8.89 -3.50 -18.74
N ALA A 455 8.07 -2.62 -19.35
CA ALA A 455 8.30 -2.16 -20.71
C ALA A 455 9.54 -1.25 -20.82
N LEU A 456 9.76 -0.34 -19.87
CA LEU A 456 10.97 0.48 -19.81
C LEU A 456 12.22 -0.38 -19.58
N LEU A 457 12.15 -1.37 -18.68
CA LEU A 457 13.24 -2.32 -18.46
C LEU A 457 13.55 -3.17 -19.70
N ALA A 458 12.52 -3.52 -20.48
CA ALA A 458 12.67 -4.24 -21.75
C ALA A 458 13.34 -3.40 -22.85
N GLN A 459 13.14 -2.08 -22.83
CA GLN A 459 13.80 -1.17 -23.77
C GLN A 459 15.27 -0.97 -23.41
N ASP A 460 15.56 -0.61 -22.16
CA ASP A 460 16.91 -0.41 -21.65
C ASP A 460 16.91 -0.48 -20.12
N ARG A 461 17.38 -1.61 -19.57
CA ARG A 461 17.44 -1.84 -18.12
C ARG A 461 18.27 -0.77 -17.40
N GLU A 462 19.40 -0.36 -17.95
CA GLU A 462 20.31 0.60 -17.28
C GLU A 462 19.74 2.03 -17.28
N ARG A 463 18.79 2.33 -18.16
CA ARG A 463 18.15 3.65 -18.26
C ARG A 463 16.73 3.69 -17.71
N CYS A 464 16.22 2.60 -17.14
CA CYS A 464 14.91 2.60 -16.53
C CYS A 464 14.91 3.44 -15.23
N LEU A 465 14.38 4.65 -15.30
CA LEU A 465 14.26 5.57 -14.16
C LEU A 465 13.03 5.29 -13.28
N LEU A 466 12.08 4.48 -13.77
CA LEU A 466 10.91 4.10 -12.98
C LEU A 466 11.30 3.03 -11.95
N GLU A 467 11.48 3.47 -10.70
CA GLU A 467 11.74 2.60 -9.56
C GLU A 467 10.56 1.69 -9.25
N ALA A 468 10.83 0.52 -8.64
CA ALA A 468 9.79 -0.35 -8.12
C ALA A 468 8.93 0.30 -7.03
N ASP A 469 7.69 -0.15 -6.94
CA ASP A 469 6.69 0.32 -5.98
C ASP A 469 6.47 -0.68 -4.84
N TYR A 470 6.64 -0.21 -3.61
CA TYR A 470 6.42 -0.99 -2.38
C TYR A 470 5.28 -0.44 -1.51
N THR A 471 4.52 0.54 -2.01
CA THR A 471 3.49 1.25 -1.24
C THR A 471 2.38 0.33 -0.77
N ALA A 472 2.07 -0.75 -1.51
CA ALA A 472 0.98 -1.67 -1.18
C ALA A 472 1.02 -2.22 0.27
N ARG A 473 2.20 -2.37 0.87
CA ARG A 473 2.47 -3.12 2.12
C ARG A 473 1.71 -2.67 3.38
#